data_AF-A0A0G1SLN5-F1
#
_entry.id   AF-A0A0G1SLN5-F1
#
_cell.length_a   1.000
_cell.length_b   1.000
_cell.length_c   1.000
_cell.angle_alpha   90.00
_cell.angle_beta   90.00
_cell.angle_gamma   90.00
#
_symmetry.space_group_name_H-M   'P 1'
#
loop_
_entity.id
_entity.type
_entity.pdbx_description
1 polymer ?
#
loop_
_entity_poly.entity_id
_entity_poly.type
_entity_poly.pdbx_seq_one_letter_code
_entity_poly.pdbx_strand_id
1 'polypeptide(L)'
;MDGEQQPINTMPKYVLTAVVAFLVGFGSAWLYLDGNIKSLSVVGGEDGKEKNLDNREGGAITAGTSGMLAESDAIVVNDQGPGTEVSIAKTIFEKGGWVVIHEDDGAGKPGKILGAQLFDPGSWDNGKVELLRGTIEGGRYFAMLHSDNGDRAFDPKLDTPIIGKTGAPIMMEFEATMSAPSVESEVSI
;
A
#
# COMPACT_ATOMS: atom_id res chain seq x y z
N MET A 1 -36.45 11.30 47.02
CA MET A 1 -36.89 10.88 45.67
C MET A 1 -36.98 12.14 44.82
N ASP A 2 -35.89 12.83 44.52
CA ASP A 2 -34.61 12.47 43.84
C ASP A 2 -34.77 12.57 42.31
N GLY A 3 -33.91 13.38 41.67
CA GLY A 3 -33.73 13.46 40.22
C GLY A 3 -33.90 14.88 39.65
N GLU A 4 -32.99 15.82 39.97
CA GLU A 4 -31.88 16.23 39.09
C GLU A 4 -32.31 16.93 37.78
N GLN A 5 -32.54 18.24 37.85
CA GLN A 5 -32.47 19.11 36.67
C GLN A 5 -31.00 19.51 36.44
N GLN A 6 -30.44 19.07 35.32
CA GLN A 6 -29.06 19.30 34.87
C GLN A 6 -28.76 20.79 34.68
N PRO A 7 -27.62 21.34 35.15
CA PRO A 7 -27.23 22.70 34.83
C PRO A 7 -26.72 22.85 33.39
N ILE A 8 -27.32 23.83 32.73
CA ILE A 8 -26.98 24.52 31.48
C ILE A 8 -25.48 24.57 31.11
N ASN A 9 -25.09 23.88 30.04
CA ASN A 9 -23.81 24.13 29.38
C ASN A 9 -23.95 25.32 28.42
N THR A 10 -23.55 26.48 28.92
CA THR A 10 -23.33 27.72 28.15
C THR A 10 -22.28 27.50 27.06
N MET A 11 -22.70 27.46 25.80
CA MET A 11 -21.82 27.48 24.63
C MET A 11 -21.20 28.87 24.46
N PRO A 12 -19.87 29.05 24.50
CA PRO A 12 -19.26 30.25 23.98
C PRO A 12 -19.26 30.21 22.44
N LYS A 13 -20.00 31.16 21.85
CA LYS A 13 -19.99 31.52 20.43
C LYS A 13 -18.56 31.82 19.96
N TYR A 14 -18.01 30.96 19.10
CA TYR A 14 -16.92 31.34 18.19
C TYR A 14 -17.37 31.09 16.76
N VAL A 15 -18.14 32.07 16.26
CA VAL A 15 -18.34 32.29 14.84
C VAL A 15 -17.27 33.29 14.40
N LEU A 16 -16.42 32.85 13.46
CA LEU A 16 -15.81 33.64 12.38
C LEU A 16 -14.56 34.52 12.66
N THR A 17 -13.40 34.00 12.26
CA THR A 17 -12.34 34.66 11.45
C THR A 17 -11.64 33.57 10.62
N ALA A 18 -11.95 33.36 9.33
CA ALA A 18 -11.32 33.96 8.14
C ALA A 18 -9.78 33.85 8.14
N VAL A 19 -9.01 33.52 7.09
CA VAL A 19 -9.15 33.21 5.66
C VAL A 19 -7.70 32.96 5.18
N VAL A 20 -7.47 32.00 4.28
CA VAL A 20 -6.32 31.91 3.33
C VAL A 20 -4.89 31.93 3.90
N ALA A 21 -4.26 30.75 3.95
CA ALA A 21 -2.91 30.50 3.43
C ALA A 21 -2.46 29.08 3.79
N PHE A 22 -2.68 28.11 2.89
CA PHE A 22 -1.66 27.07 2.59
C PHE A 22 -1.99 26.24 1.34
N LEU A 23 -2.69 26.82 0.35
CA LEU A 23 -2.83 26.22 -1.00
C LEU A 23 -1.61 26.52 -1.91
N VAL A 24 -0.45 26.86 -1.33
CA VAL A 24 0.78 27.17 -2.08
C VAL A 24 2.02 26.44 -1.50
N GLY A 25 1.85 25.59 -0.48
CA GLY A 25 2.97 25.05 0.29
C GLY A 25 3.33 23.58 0.08
N PHE A 26 2.71 22.89 -0.89
CA PHE A 26 3.05 21.47 -1.17
C PHE A 26 3.07 21.13 -2.67
N GLY A 27 3.15 22.16 -3.53
CA GLY A 27 3.20 22.02 -4.99
C GLY A 27 4.57 22.28 -5.63
N SER A 28 5.64 22.39 -4.83
CA SER A 28 6.95 22.85 -5.31
C SER A 28 8.12 21.89 -5.01
N ALA A 29 7.87 20.71 -4.46
CA ALA A 29 8.90 19.70 -4.21
C ALA A 29 8.94 18.55 -5.23
N TRP A 30 8.36 18.73 -6.43
CA TRP A 30 8.43 17.75 -7.53
C TRP A 30 8.99 18.34 -8.84
N LEU A 31 9.60 19.52 -8.80
CA LEU A 31 10.07 20.22 -10.01
C LEU A 31 11.55 20.66 -9.99
N TYR A 32 12.37 20.08 -9.10
CA TYR A 32 13.82 20.23 -9.15
C TYR A 32 14.52 18.89 -8.92
N LEU A 33 14.47 18.01 -9.92
CA LEU A 33 15.51 16.99 -10.07
C LEU A 33 15.70 16.62 -11.55
N ASP A 34 16.04 17.62 -12.37
CA ASP A 34 16.72 17.37 -13.64
C ASP A 34 18.09 18.05 -13.56
N GLY A 35 19.15 17.24 -13.53
CA GLY A 35 20.51 17.76 -13.47
C GLY A 35 21.55 16.70 -13.14
N ASN A 36 22.08 16.05 -14.19
CA ASN A 36 23.46 15.60 -14.32
C ASN A 36 24.15 15.12 -13.01
N ILE A 37 24.01 13.83 -12.70
CA ILE A 37 24.88 13.20 -11.71
C ILE A 37 26.32 13.16 -12.25
N LYS A 38 27.15 14.09 -11.78
CA LYS A 38 28.60 14.02 -11.97
C LYS A 38 29.11 12.81 -11.21
N SER A 39 29.75 11.90 -11.94
CA SER A 39 30.47 10.75 -11.43
C SER A 39 31.41 11.16 -10.30
N LEU A 40 31.21 10.60 -9.11
CA LEU A 40 32.12 10.75 -7.98
C LEU A 40 33.34 9.87 -8.25
N SER A 41 34.47 10.50 -8.57
CA SER A 41 35.75 9.81 -8.72
C SER A 41 36.24 9.34 -7.35
N VAL A 42 36.21 8.03 -7.12
CA VAL A 42 37.00 7.41 -6.05
C VAL A 42 38.48 7.56 -6.43
N VAL A 43 39.19 8.36 -5.64
CA VAL A 43 40.67 8.42 -5.66
C VAL A 43 41.20 7.16 -4.97
N GLY A 44 41.90 6.34 -5.74
CA GLY A 44 42.64 5.17 -5.29
C GLY A 44 43.33 4.58 -6.50
N GLY A 45 44.56 5.02 -6.77
CA GLY A 45 45.38 4.59 -7.90
C GLY A 45 46.73 4.07 -7.42
N GLU A 46 47.33 3.28 -8.32
CA GLU A 46 48.52 2.42 -8.20
C GLU A 46 48.14 1.04 -7.67
N ASP A 47 48.21 -0.07 -8.41
CA ASP A 47 49.10 -0.47 -9.49
C ASP A 47 48.52 -1.69 -10.27
N GLY A 48 48.87 -1.79 -11.57
CA GLY A 48 48.12 -2.58 -12.56
C GLY A 48 48.43 -4.07 -12.66
N LYS A 49 47.54 -4.79 -13.38
CA LYS A 49 47.86 -5.67 -14.52
C LYS A 49 46.60 -6.31 -15.09
N GLU A 50 46.52 -6.26 -16.42
CA GLU A 50 45.52 -6.88 -17.26
C GLU A 50 45.49 -8.42 -17.09
N LYS A 51 44.30 -9.02 -17.18
CA LYS A 51 44.09 -10.24 -17.98
C LYS A 51 42.62 -10.42 -18.34
N ASN A 52 42.41 -10.48 -19.65
CA ASN A 52 41.19 -10.88 -20.34
C ASN A 52 40.95 -12.39 -20.14
N LEU A 53 39.73 -12.78 -19.76
CA LEU A 53 39.20 -14.14 -19.95
C LEU A 53 37.68 -14.09 -20.17
N ASP A 54 37.31 -14.38 -21.42
CA ASP A 54 36.12 -15.09 -21.92
C ASP A 54 34.77 -15.05 -21.15
N ASN A 55 33.80 -14.42 -21.80
CA ASN A 55 32.57 -15.04 -22.31
C ASN A 55 31.99 -16.25 -21.52
N ARG A 56 30.99 -16.01 -20.67
CA ARG A 56 29.89 -16.96 -20.45
C ARG A 56 28.65 -16.28 -19.87
N GLU A 57 27.59 -16.30 -20.67
CA GLU A 57 26.17 -16.51 -20.36
C GLU A 57 25.62 -16.10 -18.99
N GLY A 58 24.52 -15.35 -19.03
CA GLY A 58 23.58 -15.24 -17.93
C GLY A 58 23.14 -13.80 -17.74
N GLY A 59 22.10 -13.39 -18.47
CA GLY A 59 21.39 -12.14 -18.21
C GLY A 59 20.84 -12.15 -16.80
N ALA A 60 21.60 -11.59 -15.86
CA ALA A 60 21.08 -11.19 -14.57
C ALA A 60 20.22 -9.96 -14.81
N ILE A 61 18.92 -10.20 -15.01
CA ILE A 61 17.88 -9.26 -14.61
C ILE A 61 18.19 -8.83 -13.18
N THR A 62 18.74 -7.63 -13.03
CA THR A 62 18.78 -6.93 -11.76
C THR A 62 17.35 -6.50 -11.44
N ALA A 63 16.49 -7.48 -11.14
CA ALA A 63 15.30 -7.26 -10.34
C ALA A 63 15.84 -6.74 -9.01
N GLY A 64 15.64 -5.45 -8.78
CA GLY A 64 16.19 -4.72 -7.67
C GLY A 64 15.87 -5.44 -6.36
N THR A 65 16.83 -6.19 -5.85
CA THR A 65 16.93 -6.51 -4.43
C THR A 65 17.37 -5.23 -3.72
N SER A 66 16.53 -4.20 -3.80
CA SER A 66 16.52 -3.14 -2.79
C SER A 66 16.18 -3.88 -1.50
N GLY A 67 17.16 -3.99 -0.60
CA GLY A 67 17.07 -4.81 0.60
C GLY A 67 15.69 -4.67 1.24
N MET A 68 14.95 -5.77 1.25
CA MET A 68 13.66 -5.89 1.90
C MET A 68 13.86 -5.47 3.34
N LEU A 69 13.51 -4.22 3.66
CA LEU A 69 13.30 -3.82 5.03
C LEU A 69 12.23 -4.80 5.51
N ALA A 70 12.58 -5.70 6.43
CA ALA A 70 11.64 -6.69 6.92
C ALA A 70 10.50 -5.93 7.62
N GLU A 71 9.39 -5.71 6.93
CA GLU A 71 8.17 -5.13 7.50
C GLU A 71 7.56 -6.15 8.48
N SER A 72 7.03 -5.67 9.62
CA SER A 72 6.34 -6.54 10.58
C SER A 72 4.91 -6.87 10.14
N ASP A 73 4.33 -6.00 9.31
CA ASP A 73 3.04 -6.20 8.66
C ASP A 73 3.25 -6.45 7.15
N ALA A 74 2.39 -7.28 6.54
CA ALA A 74 2.50 -7.60 5.13
C ALA A 74 1.15 -8.01 4.52
N ILE A 75 1.00 -7.80 3.20
CA ILE A 75 -0.16 -8.26 2.43
C ILE A 75 0.33 -8.80 1.08
N VAL A 76 -0.26 -9.93 0.68
CA VAL A 76 -0.07 -10.54 -0.64
C VAL A 76 -1.43 -10.93 -1.18
N VAL A 77 -1.76 -10.39 -2.35
CA VAL A 77 -2.95 -10.72 -3.13
C VAL A 77 -2.51 -10.95 -4.57
N ASN A 78 -3.08 -11.96 -5.22
CA ASN A 78 -2.83 -12.24 -6.63
C ASN A 78 -4.02 -11.75 -7.46
N ASP A 79 -3.78 -11.56 -8.75
CA ASP A 79 -4.84 -11.46 -9.74
C ASP A 79 -5.75 -12.68 -9.65
N GLN A 80 -7.05 -12.43 -9.77
CA GLN A 80 -8.07 -13.44 -9.54
C GLN A 80 -9.36 -13.09 -10.27
N GLY A 81 -10.24 -14.07 -10.48
CA GLY A 81 -11.51 -13.82 -11.18
C GLY A 81 -12.39 -12.78 -10.48
N PRO A 82 -13.27 -12.08 -11.22
CA PRO A 82 -14.21 -11.14 -10.64
C PRO A 82 -15.24 -11.84 -9.75
N GLY A 83 -15.69 -11.17 -8.68
CA GLY A 83 -16.61 -11.75 -7.73
C GLY A 83 -16.93 -10.86 -6.53
N THR A 84 -17.71 -11.39 -5.60
CA THR A 84 -18.12 -10.70 -4.35
C THR A 84 -17.21 -11.01 -3.16
N GLU A 85 -16.07 -11.66 -3.41
CA GLU A 85 -15.08 -12.00 -2.40
C GLU A 85 -13.69 -11.81 -3.01
N VAL A 86 -12.73 -11.33 -2.22
CA VAL A 86 -11.31 -11.29 -2.59
C VAL A 86 -10.55 -12.29 -1.73
N SER A 87 -9.82 -13.19 -2.37
CA SER A 87 -8.89 -14.11 -1.73
C SER A 87 -7.55 -13.43 -1.48
N ILE A 88 -7.14 -13.41 -0.23
CA ILE A 88 -5.85 -12.90 0.23
C ILE A 88 -4.90 -14.08 0.36
N ALA A 89 -3.87 -14.13 -0.47
CA ALA A 89 -2.91 -15.23 -0.46
C ALA A 89 -2.19 -15.30 0.88
N LYS A 90 -1.75 -14.14 1.39
CA LYS A 90 -1.12 -14.04 2.71
C LYS A 90 -1.32 -12.65 3.31
N THR A 91 -1.52 -12.57 4.62
CA THR A 91 -1.40 -11.33 5.38
C THR A 91 -0.70 -11.56 6.71
N ILE A 92 0.07 -10.58 7.17
CA ILE A 92 0.74 -10.58 8.47
C ILE A 92 0.35 -9.29 9.18
N PHE A 93 -0.04 -9.43 10.44
CA PHE A 93 -0.38 -8.33 11.34
C PHE A 93 0.44 -8.46 12.64
N GLU A 94 1.28 -7.49 12.96
CA GLU A 94 1.93 -7.36 14.27
C GLU A 94 0.87 -7.11 15.36
N LYS A 95 -0.13 -6.29 15.04
CA LYS A 95 -1.34 -6.05 15.83
C LYS A 95 -2.55 -6.27 14.92
N GLY A 96 -3.64 -6.81 15.48
CA GLY A 96 -4.85 -7.08 14.73
C GLY A 96 -5.36 -5.82 14.00
N GLY A 97 -5.95 -6.05 12.83
CA GLY A 97 -6.30 -4.98 11.92
C GLY A 97 -7.15 -5.48 10.75
N TRP A 98 -7.39 -4.59 9.81
CA TRP A 98 -8.31 -4.80 8.70
C TRP A 98 -7.55 -4.95 7.39
N VAL A 99 -7.91 -5.95 6.59
CA VAL A 99 -7.65 -5.92 5.16
C VAL A 99 -8.82 -5.22 4.48
N VAL A 100 -8.56 -4.10 3.82
CA VAL A 100 -9.57 -3.27 3.16
C VAL A 100 -9.35 -3.34 1.65
N ILE A 101 -10.42 -3.62 0.91
CA ILE A 101 -10.39 -3.66 -0.55
C ILE A 101 -10.93 -2.34 -1.09
N HIS A 102 -10.13 -1.66 -1.90
CA HIS A 102 -10.51 -0.43 -2.60
C HIS A 102 -10.66 -0.68 -4.11
N GLU A 103 -11.60 0.03 -4.74
CA GLU A 103 -11.58 0.22 -6.19
C GLU A 103 -10.47 1.19 -6.62
N ASP A 104 -10.13 1.19 -7.91
CA ASP A 104 -9.37 2.28 -8.51
C ASP A 104 -10.20 3.59 -8.56
N ASP A 105 -9.58 4.71 -8.20
CA ASP A 105 -10.18 6.04 -8.30
C ASP A 105 -10.23 6.59 -9.74
N GLY A 106 -9.66 5.84 -10.69
CA GLY A 106 -9.53 6.21 -12.11
C GLY A 106 -8.19 6.85 -12.45
N ALA A 107 -7.34 7.10 -11.45
CA ALA A 107 -5.99 7.65 -11.60
C ALA A 107 -4.89 6.68 -11.15
N GLY A 108 -5.22 5.40 -10.94
CA GLY A 108 -4.28 4.39 -10.45
C GLY A 108 -4.06 4.48 -8.94
N LYS A 109 -5.06 4.92 -8.17
CA LYS A 109 -4.96 5.06 -6.71
C LYS A 109 -6.16 4.44 -6.00
N PRO A 110 -6.00 4.05 -4.72
CA PRO A 110 -7.11 3.57 -3.90
C PRO A 110 -8.26 4.59 -3.82
N GLY A 111 -9.42 4.18 -4.32
CA GLY A 111 -10.67 4.93 -4.33
C GLY A 111 -11.62 4.48 -3.21
N LYS A 112 -12.89 4.22 -3.54
CA LYS A 112 -13.89 3.82 -2.54
C LYS A 112 -13.64 2.41 -2.03
N ILE A 113 -14.07 2.16 -0.79
CA ILE A 113 -13.98 0.86 -0.15
C ILE A 113 -15.11 -0.05 -0.66
N LEU A 114 -14.75 -1.28 -1.01
CA LEU A 114 -15.66 -2.33 -1.46
C LEU A 114 -15.96 -3.34 -0.36
N GLY A 115 -15.02 -3.55 0.57
CA GLY A 115 -15.15 -4.48 1.68
C GLY A 115 -13.98 -4.36 2.65
N ALA A 116 -14.16 -4.87 3.87
CA ALA A 116 -13.13 -4.92 4.89
C ALA A 116 -13.30 -6.19 5.75
N GLN A 117 -12.19 -6.83 6.11
CA GLN A 117 -12.18 -8.01 6.98
C GLN A 117 -11.16 -7.84 8.10
N LEU A 118 -11.58 -8.10 9.34
CA LEU A 118 -10.73 -8.11 10.52
C LEU A 118 -9.91 -9.40 10.58
N PHE A 119 -8.63 -9.27 10.91
CA PHE A 119 -7.70 -10.34 11.22
C PHE A 119 -7.07 -10.08 12.59
N ASP A 120 -7.00 -11.11 13.43
CA ASP A 120 -6.26 -11.02 14.70
C ASP A 120 -4.74 -11.00 14.41
N PRO A 121 -3.88 -10.59 15.38
CA PRO A 121 -2.43 -10.58 15.19
C PRO A 121 -1.88 -11.94 14.76
N GLY A 122 -0.90 -11.96 13.87
CA GLY A 122 -0.24 -13.16 13.37
C GLY A 122 -0.16 -13.22 11.84
N SER A 123 0.16 -14.42 11.33
CA SER A 123 0.21 -14.70 9.89
C SER A 123 -1.02 -15.51 9.50
N TRP A 124 -1.68 -15.10 8.43
CA TRP A 124 -2.85 -15.74 7.87
C TRP A 124 -2.59 -16.06 6.41
N ASP A 125 -2.80 -17.32 6.03
CA ASP A 125 -2.78 -17.78 4.65
C ASP A 125 -4.22 -18.01 4.18
N ASN A 126 -4.49 -17.75 2.90
CA ASN A 126 -5.82 -17.93 2.28
C ASN A 126 -6.96 -17.18 3.02
N GLY A 127 -6.70 -15.94 3.43
CA GLY A 127 -7.70 -15.05 3.98
C GLY A 127 -8.76 -14.67 2.93
N LYS A 128 -9.91 -14.17 3.38
CA LYS A 128 -11.03 -13.80 2.52
C LYS A 128 -11.59 -12.45 2.95
N VAL A 129 -11.96 -11.61 2.00
CA VAL A 129 -12.66 -10.35 2.25
C VAL A 129 -13.96 -10.35 1.47
N GLU A 130 -15.10 -10.34 2.18
CA GLU A 130 -16.41 -10.18 1.55
C GLU A 130 -16.61 -8.74 1.07
N LEU A 131 -17.22 -8.59 -0.11
CA LEU A 131 -17.44 -7.29 -0.73
C LEU A 131 -18.92 -6.92 -0.73
N LEU A 132 -19.21 -5.68 -0.36
CA LEU A 132 -20.54 -5.05 -0.51
C LEU A 132 -20.88 -4.81 -1.98
N ARG A 133 -19.85 -4.61 -2.80
CA ARG A 133 -19.95 -4.56 -4.26
C ARG A 133 -18.81 -5.36 -4.86
N GLY A 134 -19.18 -6.36 -5.66
CA GLY A 134 -18.21 -7.23 -6.31
C GLY A 134 -17.29 -6.50 -7.27
N THR A 135 -16.13 -7.11 -7.49
CA THR A 135 -15.19 -6.75 -8.55
C THR A 135 -15.76 -7.11 -9.92
N ILE A 136 -15.23 -6.49 -10.97
CA ILE A 136 -15.64 -6.69 -12.36
C ILE A 136 -14.43 -7.08 -13.20
N GLU A 137 -14.65 -7.86 -14.27
CA GLU A 137 -13.58 -8.30 -15.17
C GLU A 137 -12.78 -7.11 -15.73
N GLY A 138 -11.46 -7.22 -15.68
CA GLY A 138 -10.50 -6.18 -16.10
C GLY A 138 -10.40 -4.99 -15.14
N GLY A 139 -11.03 -5.06 -13.97
CA GLY A 139 -10.96 -4.00 -12.96
C GLY A 139 -9.67 -4.06 -12.16
N ARG A 140 -9.10 -2.90 -11.84
CA ARG A 140 -7.97 -2.77 -10.91
C ARG A 140 -8.45 -2.44 -9.51
N TYR A 141 -7.81 -3.05 -8.52
CA TYR A 141 -8.20 -2.97 -7.11
C TYR A 141 -6.96 -2.95 -6.22
N PHE A 142 -7.15 -2.50 -4.98
CA PHE A 142 -6.08 -2.43 -3.99
C PHE A 142 -6.50 -3.14 -2.70
N ALA A 143 -5.69 -4.08 -2.23
CA ALA A 143 -5.79 -4.61 -0.88
C ALA A 143 -4.84 -3.82 0.03
N MET A 144 -5.37 -3.15 1.03
CA MET A 144 -4.64 -2.26 1.94
C MET A 144 -4.83 -2.69 3.39
N LEU A 145 -3.75 -2.64 4.17
CA LEU A 145 -3.84 -2.87 5.62
C LEU A 145 -4.26 -1.61 6.35
N HIS A 146 -5.23 -1.73 7.24
CA HIS A 146 -5.68 -0.68 8.15
C HIS A 146 -5.54 -1.15 9.60
N SER A 147 -5.22 -0.22 10.49
CA SER A 147 -5.18 -0.47 11.93
C SER A 147 -6.58 -0.66 12.51
N ASP A 148 -6.73 -1.49 13.54
CA ASP A 148 -7.94 -1.52 14.38
C ASP A 148 -7.70 -0.68 15.64
N ASN A 149 -8.67 0.16 15.99
CA ASN A 149 -8.57 1.00 17.19
C ASN A 149 -8.83 0.23 18.51
N GLY A 150 -9.18 -1.06 18.42
CA GLY A 150 -9.51 -1.95 19.54
C GLY A 150 -11.01 -2.20 19.72
N ASP A 151 -11.88 -1.52 18.99
CA ASP A 151 -13.32 -1.73 19.01
C ASP A 151 -13.80 -2.88 18.11
N ARG A 152 -12.93 -3.39 17.22
CA ARG A 152 -13.22 -4.47 16.27
C ARG A 152 -14.40 -4.14 15.35
N ALA A 153 -14.64 -2.85 15.10
CA ALA A 153 -15.71 -2.37 14.23
C ALA A 153 -15.15 -1.37 13.21
N PHE A 154 -15.09 -1.79 11.94
CA PHE A 154 -14.47 -0.98 10.90
C PHE A 154 -15.13 0.40 10.73
N ASP A 155 -14.36 1.46 10.99
CA ASP A 155 -14.68 2.85 10.68
C ASP A 155 -13.56 3.47 9.83
N PRO A 156 -13.80 3.81 8.55
CA PRO A 156 -12.77 4.33 7.65
C PRO A 156 -12.19 5.70 8.09
N LYS A 157 -12.78 6.36 9.08
CA LYS A 157 -12.25 7.61 9.66
C LYS A 157 -11.29 7.36 10.82
N LEU A 158 -11.45 6.25 11.54
CA LEU A 158 -10.68 5.93 12.75
C LEU A 158 -9.62 4.86 12.46
N ASP A 159 -9.99 3.87 11.65
CA ASP A 159 -9.13 2.76 11.24
C ASP A 159 -8.33 3.17 10.01
N THR A 160 -7.22 3.86 10.27
CA THR A 160 -6.37 4.44 9.22
C THR A 160 -5.39 3.42 8.62
N PRO A 161 -4.90 3.65 7.39
CA PRO A 161 -3.91 2.78 6.75
C PRO A 161 -2.66 2.57 7.62
N ILE A 162 -2.16 1.34 7.66
CA ILE A 162 -0.88 1.02 8.28
C ILE A 162 0.22 1.51 7.35
N ILE A 163 1.12 2.34 7.88
CA ILE A 163 2.24 2.93 7.15
C ILE A 163 3.50 2.08 7.36
N GLY A 164 4.06 1.55 6.28
CA GLY A 164 5.29 0.77 6.31
C GLY A 164 6.53 1.66 6.52
N LYS A 165 7.71 1.04 6.65
CA LYS A 165 8.97 1.77 6.94
C LYS A 165 9.38 2.76 5.86
N THR A 166 8.86 2.62 4.64
CA THR A 166 9.08 3.53 3.52
C THR A 166 8.24 4.82 3.60
N GLY A 167 7.31 4.90 4.54
CA GLY A 167 6.37 6.03 4.66
C GLY A 167 5.14 5.93 3.75
N ALA A 168 4.97 4.81 3.03
CA ALA A 168 3.79 4.52 2.23
C ALA A 168 2.85 3.53 2.94
N PRO A 169 1.53 3.55 2.65
CA PRO A 169 0.61 2.51 3.10
C PRO A 169 1.06 1.11 2.64
N ILE A 170 0.90 0.12 3.51
CA ILE A 170 1.12 -1.28 3.16
C ILE A 170 -0.10 -1.75 2.36
N MET A 171 0.10 -1.86 1.05
CA MET A 171 -0.92 -2.28 0.11
C MET A 171 -0.33 -3.07 -1.06
N MET A 172 -1.18 -3.81 -1.75
CA MET A 172 -0.86 -4.48 -3.00
C MET A 172 -2.00 -4.30 -3.99
N GLU A 173 -1.65 -4.00 -5.24
CA GLU A 173 -2.58 -3.92 -6.36
C GLU A 173 -2.87 -5.32 -6.91
N PHE A 174 -4.08 -5.54 -7.41
CA PHE A 174 -4.44 -6.72 -8.19
C PHE A 174 -5.48 -6.39 -9.27
N GLU A 175 -5.49 -7.19 -10.32
CA GLU A 175 -6.50 -7.16 -11.37
C GLU A 175 -7.54 -8.27 -11.14
N ALA A 176 -8.82 -7.92 -11.29
CA ALA A 176 -9.88 -8.91 -11.33
C ALA A 176 -10.00 -9.48 -12.74
N THR A 177 -9.35 -10.60 -13.02
CA THR A 177 -9.37 -11.25 -14.33
C THR A 177 -9.52 -12.77 -14.25
N MET A 178 -10.29 -13.33 -15.18
CA MET A 178 -10.38 -14.77 -15.41
C MET A 178 -9.16 -15.34 -16.14
N SER A 179 -8.31 -14.49 -16.72
CA SER A 179 -7.10 -14.93 -17.39
C SER A 179 -6.03 -15.21 -16.34
N ALA A 180 -5.53 -16.45 -16.28
CA ALA A 180 -4.43 -16.78 -15.40
C ALA A 180 -3.23 -15.84 -15.66
N PRO A 181 -2.43 -15.47 -14.63
CA PRO A 181 -1.22 -14.69 -14.86
C PRO A 181 -0.41 -15.39 -15.94
N SER A 182 -0.18 -14.66 -17.03
CA SER A 182 0.47 -15.21 -18.22
C SER A 182 1.91 -15.53 -17.87
N VAL A 183 2.18 -16.78 -17.52
CA VAL A 183 3.55 -17.31 -17.49
C VAL A 183 3.93 -17.44 -18.96
N GLU A 184 4.64 -16.45 -19.50
CA GLU A 184 5.28 -16.60 -20.80
C GLU A 184 6.23 -17.80 -20.69
N SER A 185 5.79 -18.91 -21.26
CA SER A 185 6.63 -20.09 -21.44
C SER A 185 7.79 -19.67 -22.34
N GLU A 186 8.98 -19.50 -21.77
CA GLU A 186 10.20 -19.39 -22.57
C GLU A 186 10.31 -20.65 -23.43
N VAL A 187 10.01 -20.48 -24.72
CA VAL A 187 10.24 -21.50 -25.74
C VAL A 187 11.75 -21.64 -25.86
N SER A 188 12.30 -22.73 -25.32
CA SER A 188 13.63 -23.20 -25.72
C SER A 188 13.57 -23.56 -27.20
N ILE A 189 14.23 -22.76 -28.03
CA ILE A 189 14.66 -23.11 -29.38
C ILE A 189 16.13 -23.51 -29.35
#